data_AF-A0A2E6DSI9-F1
#
_entry.id   AF-A0A2E6DSI9-F1
#
_cell.length_a   1.000
_cell.length_b   1.000
_cell.length_c   1.000
_cell.angle_alpha   90.00
_cell.angle_beta   90.00
_cell.angle_gamma   90.00
#
_symmetry.space_group_name_H-M   'P 1'
#
loop_
_entity.id
_entity.type
_entity.pdbx_description
1 polymer ?
#
loop_
_entity_poly.entity_id
_entity_poly.type
_entity_poly.pdbx_seq_one_letter_code
_entity_poly.pdbx_strand_id
1 'polypeptide(L)'
;MLAVLASAVLPLTKVTVQRQREAELRHALREVRTAIDRYKDSVDLGTIGGTNLEIGNQGYPPTLETLVEGVERVNDASGSKIRFLRRIPLDPMTRSDEWGLRSYQDEPDATTWGGDNVYDVYSTSRATALDGTRYDEW
;
A
#
# COMPACT_ATOMS: atom_id res chain seq x y z
N MET A 1 40.75 25.05 9.36
CA MET A 1 39.44 24.81 8.71
C MET A 1 38.49 24.31 9.78
N LEU A 2 37.58 25.17 10.23
CA LEU A 2 36.47 24.81 11.12
C LEU A 2 35.37 24.18 10.26
N ALA A 3 35.40 22.86 10.12
CA ALA A 3 34.22 22.12 9.69
C ALA A 3 33.34 21.91 10.92
N VAL A 4 32.32 22.73 11.07
CA VAL A 4 31.28 22.56 12.08
C VAL A 4 30.54 21.27 11.72
N LEU A 5 30.85 20.18 12.41
CA LEU A 5 29.95 19.05 12.53
C LEU A 5 28.69 19.58 13.24
N ALA A 6 27.68 19.97 12.46
CA ALA A 6 26.35 20.26 12.95
C ALA A 6 25.77 18.94 13.50
N SER A 7 26.18 18.62 14.73
CA SER A 7 25.68 17.49 15.49
C SER A 7 24.29 17.88 15.92
N ALA A 8 23.28 17.55 15.12
CA ALA A 8 21.90 17.76 15.51
C ALA A 8 21.64 16.88 16.74
N VAL A 9 21.63 17.50 17.93
CA VAL A 9 21.18 16.86 19.17
C VAL A 9 19.66 16.74 19.08
N LEU A 10 19.18 15.80 18.27
CA LEU A 10 17.76 15.44 18.30
C LEU A 10 17.50 14.75 19.64
N PRO A 11 16.46 15.14 20.38
CA PRO A 11 16.12 14.45 21.62
C PRO A 11 15.86 12.98 21.28
N LEU A 12 16.59 12.08 21.92
CA LEU A 12 16.55 10.63 21.66
C LEU A 12 15.11 10.09 21.64
N THR A 13 14.22 10.68 22.43
CA THR A 13 12.79 10.37 22.48
C THR A 13 12.07 10.63 21.14
N LYS A 14 12.32 11.75 20.46
CA LYS A 14 11.69 12.05 19.15
C LYS A 14 12.19 11.09 18.07
N VAL A 15 13.49 10.76 18.08
CA VAL A 15 14.07 9.82 17.12
C VAL A 15 13.51 8.42 17.31
N THR A 16 13.37 7.95 18.55
CA THR A 16 12.77 6.63 18.83
C THR A 16 11.32 6.55 18.36
N VAL A 17 10.51 7.59 18.63
CA VAL A 17 9.12 7.64 18.15
C VAL A 17 9.05 7.66 16.62
N GLN A 18 9.94 8.41 15.96
CA GLN A 18 10.00 8.43 14.50
C GLN A 18 10.37 7.05 13.94
N ARG A 19 11.42 6.41 14.46
CA ARG A 19 11.79 5.03 14.05
C ARG A 19 10.65 4.03 14.22
N GLN A 20 9.89 4.15 15.30
CA GLN A 20 8.73 3.30 15.53
C GLN A 20 7.66 3.52 14.45
N ARG A 21 7.31 4.77 14.15
CA ARG A 21 6.36 5.09 13.07
C ARG A 21 6.85 4.60 11.71
N GLU A 22 8.14 4.73 11.43
CA GLU A 22 8.76 4.24 10.19
C GLU A 22 8.66 2.71 10.06
N ALA A 23 8.89 1.98 11.16
CA ALA A 23 8.71 0.53 11.19
C ALA A 23 7.25 0.11 11.01
N GLU A 24 6.32 0.82 11.65
CA GLU A 24 4.88 0.64 11.49
C GLU A 24 4.43 0.93 10.05
N LEU A 25 4.96 1.98 9.41
CA LEU A 25 4.67 2.33 8.02
C LEU A 25 5.10 1.21 7.07
N ARG A 26 6.34 0.73 7.20
CA ARG A 26 6.85 -0.38 6.40
C ARG A 26 6.06 -1.67 6.61
N HIS A 27 5.54 -1.88 7.82
CA HIS A 27 4.67 -3.02 8.11
C HIS A 27 3.33 -2.88 7.40
N ALA A 28 2.68 -1.71 7.49
CA ALA A 28 1.40 -1.42 6.84
C ALA A 28 1.51 -1.52 5.31
N LEU A 29 2.54 -0.92 4.70
CA LEU A 29 2.82 -1.01 3.27
C LEU A 29 2.97 -2.47 2.82
N ARG A 30 3.75 -3.27 3.57
CA ARG A 30 3.92 -4.69 3.26
C ARG A 30 2.61 -5.47 3.38
N GLU A 31 1.79 -5.18 4.39
CA GLU A 31 0.49 -5.82 4.58
C GLU A 31 -0.42 -5.59 3.38
N VAL A 32 -0.55 -4.33 2.92
CA VAL A 32 -1.38 -3.97 1.77
C VAL A 32 -0.83 -4.55 0.47
N ARG A 33 0.47 -4.38 0.19
CA ARG A 33 1.12 -4.93 -1.01
C ARG A 33 0.98 -6.45 -1.10
N THR A 34 1.19 -7.15 0.01
CA THR A 34 1.00 -8.62 0.07
C THR A 34 -0.45 -9.01 -0.22
N ALA A 35 -1.43 -8.21 0.19
CA ALA A 35 -2.83 -8.47 -0.10
C ALA A 35 -3.18 -8.23 -1.58
N ILE A 36 -2.60 -7.21 -2.20
CA ILE A 36 -2.69 -6.95 -3.64
C ILE A 36 -2.06 -8.13 -4.42
N ASP A 37 -0.86 -8.55 -4.05
CA ASP A 37 -0.18 -9.69 -4.69
C ASP A 37 -1.02 -10.96 -4.59
N ARG A 38 -1.60 -11.26 -3.42
CA ARG A 38 -2.48 -12.42 -3.24
C ARG A 38 -3.75 -12.34 -4.08
N TYR A 39 -4.28 -11.13 -4.28
CA TYR A 39 -5.42 -10.93 -5.18
C TYR A 39 -5.03 -11.30 -6.60
N LYS A 40 -3.89 -10.77 -7.09
CA LYS A 40 -3.36 -11.07 -8.42
C LYS A 40 -3.09 -12.57 -8.60
N ASP A 41 -2.47 -13.21 -7.62
CA ASP A 41 -2.25 -14.66 -7.63
C ASP A 41 -3.56 -15.43 -7.72
N SER A 42 -4.60 -14.99 -7.00
CA SER A 42 -5.91 -15.65 -7.02
C SER A 42 -6.62 -15.50 -8.37
N VAL A 43 -6.42 -14.38 -9.06
CA VAL A 43 -6.86 -14.19 -10.46
C VAL A 43 -6.12 -15.15 -11.37
N ASP A 44 -4.78 -15.19 -11.27
CA ASP A 44 -3.94 -15.98 -12.16
C ASP A 44 -4.16 -17.49 -11.99
N LEU A 45 -4.47 -17.92 -10.76
CA LEU A 45 -4.87 -19.29 -10.44
C LEU A 45 -6.32 -19.62 -10.82
N GLY A 46 -7.08 -18.65 -11.32
CA GLY A 46 -8.50 -18.82 -11.67
C GLY A 46 -9.40 -19.10 -10.46
N THR A 47 -8.94 -18.80 -9.25
CA THR A 47 -9.70 -18.96 -8.01
C THR A 47 -10.77 -17.86 -7.89
N ILE A 48 -10.42 -16.66 -8.32
CA ILE A 48 -11.35 -15.55 -8.58
C ILE A 48 -11.33 -15.26 -10.09
N GLY A 49 -12.47 -14.90 -10.67
CA GLY A 49 -12.62 -14.86 -12.12
C GLY A 49 -14.02 -14.48 -12.56
N GLY A 50 -14.19 -14.20 -13.86
CA GLY A 50 -15.50 -13.88 -14.45
C GLY A 50 -15.93 -12.42 -14.23
N THR A 51 -17.20 -12.21 -13.84
CA THR A 51 -17.84 -10.89 -13.67
C THR A 51 -17.19 -9.97 -12.63
N ASN A 52 -16.31 -10.52 -11.78
CA ASN A 52 -15.60 -9.78 -10.75
C ASN A 52 -14.28 -9.18 -11.24
N LEU A 53 -13.82 -9.56 -12.44
CA LEU A 53 -12.70 -8.89 -13.10
C LEU A 53 -13.23 -7.83 -14.05
N GLU A 54 -12.95 -6.58 -13.74
CA GLU A 54 -13.15 -5.50 -14.70
C GLU A 54 -12.10 -5.62 -15.81
N ILE A 55 -12.60 -5.55 -17.05
CA ILE A 55 -11.78 -5.65 -18.25
C ILE A 55 -10.92 -4.37 -18.34
N GLY A 56 -9.63 -4.49 -18.05
CA GLY A 56 -8.69 -3.36 -18.07
C GLY A 56 -7.73 -3.32 -16.87
N ASN A 57 -8.07 -3.98 -15.77
CA ASN A 57 -7.32 -3.87 -14.51
C ASN A 57 -6.11 -4.82 -14.42
N GLN A 58 -5.82 -5.56 -15.49
CA GLN A 58 -4.70 -6.51 -15.59
C GLN A 58 -4.65 -7.55 -14.46
N GLY A 59 -5.78 -7.83 -13.81
CA GLY A 59 -5.88 -8.77 -12.69
C GLY A 59 -5.56 -8.17 -11.32
N TYR A 60 -5.41 -6.86 -11.21
CA TYR A 60 -5.30 -6.14 -9.94
C TYR A 60 -6.67 -5.67 -9.44
N PRO A 61 -6.83 -5.46 -8.12
CA PRO A 61 -8.09 -4.95 -7.57
C PRO A 61 -8.35 -3.50 -8.08
N PRO A 62 -9.61 -3.12 -8.34
CA PRO A 62 -9.96 -1.76 -8.74
C PRO A 62 -9.75 -0.76 -7.60
N THR A 63 -10.00 -1.17 -6.35
CA THR A 63 -9.83 -0.35 -5.16
C THR A 63 -9.35 -1.16 -3.96
N LEU A 64 -8.83 -0.50 -2.93
CA LEU A 64 -8.44 -1.16 -1.67
C LEU A 64 -9.64 -1.76 -0.92
N GLU A 65 -10.82 -1.17 -1.06
CA GLU A 65 -12.06 -1.66 -0.45
C GLU A 65 -12.41 -3.06 -0.98
N THR A 66 -12.12 -3.33 -2.24
CA THR A 66 -12.33 -4.66 -2.85
C THR A 66 -11.59 -5.76 -2.08
N LEU A 67 -10.40 -5.45 -1.55
CA LEU A 67 -9.61 -6.40 -0.76
C LEU A 67 -10.26 -6.72 0.61
N VAL A 68 -11.06 -5.79 1.14
CA VAL A 68 -11.74 -5.91 2.44
C VAL A 68 -13.13 -6.53 2.29
N GLU A 69 -13.92 -6.05 1.33
CA GLU A 69 -15.26 -6.58 1.03
C GLU A 69 -15.18 -8.05 0.57
N GLY A 70 -14.11 -8.36 -0.17
CA GLY A 70 -13.81 -9.67 -0.69
C GLY A 70 -14.58 -10.01 -1.95
N VAL A 71 -14.03 -10.97 -2.70
CA VAL A 71 -14.50 -11.35 -4.02
C VAL A 71 -15.03 -12.78 -4.00
N GLU A 72 -16.08 -13.05 -4.77
CA GLU A 72 -16.64 -14.40 -4.88
C GLU A 72 -15.67 -15.35 -5.58
N ARG A 73 -15.60 -16.57 -5.05
CA ARG A 73 -14.80 -17.64 -5.65
C ARG A 73 -15.49 -18.21 -6.88
N VAL A 74 -14.72 -18.49 -7.93
CA VAL A 74 -15.21 -19.17 -9.12
C VAL A 74 -15.68 -20.58 -8.77
N ASN A 75 -16.81 -21.00 -9.35
CA ASN A 75 -17.43 -22.32 -9.13
C ASN A 75 -17.90 -22.59 -7.69
N ASP A 76 -18.07 -21.56 -6.87
CA ASP A 76 -18.59 -21.70 -5.51
C ASP A 76 -20.07 -21.29 -5.43
N ALA A 77 -20.96 -22.29 -5.55
CA ALA A 77 -22.40 -22.08 -5.46
C ALA A 77 -22.89 -21.60 -4.08
N SER A 78 -22.02 -21.61 -3.05
CA SER A 78 -22.35 -21.07 -1.72
C SER A 78 -22.27 -19.55 -1.63
N GLY A 79 -21.68 -18.88 -2.63
CA GLY A 79 -21.44 -17.44 -2.61
C GLY A 79 -20.36 -17.02 -1.61
N SER A 80 -19.45 -17.92 -1.22
CA SER A 80 -18.38 -17.57 -0.29
C SER A 80 -17.41 -16.57 -0.91
N LYS A 81 -17.15 -15.48 -0.16
CA LYS A 81 -16.18 -14.44 -0.54
C LYS A 81 -14.81 -14.71 0.06
N ILE A 82 -13.77 -14.48 -0.73
CA ILE A 82 -12.37 -14.45 -0.32
C ILE A 82 -12.01 -13.00 0.00
N ARG A 83 -11.57 -12.75 1.24
CA ARG A 83 -11.07 -11.43 1.67
C ARG A 83 -9.56 -11.48 1.77
N PHE A 84 -8.90 -10.45 1.24
CA PHE A 84 -7.44 -10.35 1.21
C PHE A 84 -6.90 -9.46 2.35
N LEU A 85 -7.70 -8.49 2.79
CA LEU A 85 -7.44 -7.65 3.95
C LEU A 85 -8.56 -7.80 4.99
N ARG A 86 -8.20 -7.64 6.27
CA ARG A 86 -9.19 -7.57 7.36
C ARG A 86 -9.77 -6.16 7.51
N ARG A 87 -8.95 -5.16 7.20
CA ARG A 87 -9.26 -3.72 7.15
C ARG A 87 -8.12 -3.03 6.40
N ILE A 88 -8.35 -1.82 5.93
CA ILE A 88 -7.27 -0.96 5.43
C ILE A 88 -6.48 -0.46 6.65
N PRO A 89 -5.15 -0.65 6.72
CA PRO A 89 -4.34 -0.13 7.82
C PRO A 89 -4.23 1.40 7.73
N LEU A 90 -4.04 2.03 8.88
CA LEU A 90 -3.78 3.47 8.95
C LEU A 90 -2.31 3.75 8.63
N ASP A 91 -2.05 4.80 7.86
CA ASP A 91 -0.72 5.35 7.70
C ASP A 91 -0.29 6.03 9.02
N PRO A 92 0.78 5.57 9.70
CA PRO A 92 1.22 6.14 10.97
C PRO A 92 1.83 7.55 10.85
N MET A 93 2.15 8.01 9.62
CA MET A 93 2.68 9.34 9.36
C MET A 93 1.58 10.38 9.28
N THR A 94 0.50 10.10 8.54
CA THR A 94 -0.64 11.00 8.35
C THR A 94 -1.78 10.73 9.33
N ARG A 95 -1.83 9.54 9.92
CA ARG A 95 -2.91 9.02 10.76
C ARG A 95 -4.25 8.92 10.03
N SER A 96 -4.21 8.74 8.71
CA SER A 96 -5.37 8.48 7.87
C SER A 96 -5.31 7.09 7.24
N ASP A 97 -6.44 6.60 6.75
CA ASP A 97 -6.56 5.46 5.85
C ASP A 97 -6.41 5.86 4.37
N GLU A 98 -6.11 7.14 4.10
CA GLU A 98 -5.87 7.67 2.76
C GLU A 98 -4.44 7.36 2.30
N TRP A 99 -4.32 6.31 1.49
CA TRP A 99 -3.10 5.91 0.81
C TRP A 99 -3.00 6.54 -0.57
N GLY A 100 -1.79 6.89 -0.99
CA GLY A 100 -1.50 7.14 -2.40
C GLY A 100 -1.54 5.82 -3.16
N LEU A 101 -2.13 5.82 -4.34
CA LEU A 101 -2.31 4.62 -5.18
C LEU A 101 -1.50 4.76 -6.46
N ARG A 102 -1.01 3.64 -6.99
CA ARG A 102 -0.39 3.54 -8.31
C ARG A 102 -1.04 2.41 -9.10
N SER A 103 -1.32 2.66 -10.36
CA SER A 103 -1.85 1.68 -11.30
C SER A 103 -0.71 0.91 -11.94
N TYR A 104 -0.99 -0.29 -12.43
CA TYR A 104 0.00 -1.09 -13.16
C TYR A 104 0.45 -0.42 -14.46
N GLN A 105 -0.41 0.40 -15.09
CA GLN A 105 -0.04 1.18 -16.28
C GLN A 105 0.80 2.43 -15.96
N ASP A 106 0.86 2.86 -14.69
CA ASP A 106 1.55 4.10 -14.32
C ASP A 106 3.08 3.90 -14.35
N GLU A 107 3.82 4.97 -14.62
CA GLU A 107 5.28 4.94 -14.55
C GLU A 107 5.77 4.64 -13.12
N PRO A 108 6.94 4.00 -12.93
CA PRO A 108 7.42 3.62 -11.60
C PRO A 108 7.57 4.78 -10.60
N ASP A 109 7.72 6.01 -11.09
CA ASP A 109 7.85 7.26 -10.34
C ASP A 109 6.60 8.17 -10.45
N ALA A 110 5.49 7.65 -11.00
CA ALA A 110 4.27 8.40 -11.13
C ALA A 110 3.69 8.81 -9.75
N THR A 111 3.45 10.11 -9.59
CA THR A 111 2.78 10.70 -8.43
C THR A 111 1.28 10.92 -8.65
N THR A 112 0.77 10.54 -9.81
CA THR A 112 -0.62 10.68 -10.21
C THR A 112 -1.16 9.30 -10.56
N TRP A 113 -2.26 8.94 -9.91
CA TRP A 113 -2.91 7.66 -10.12
C TRP A 113 -3.73 7.69 -11.43
N GLY A 114 -3.47 6.73 -12.32
CA GLY A 114 -4.21 6.54 -13.57
C GLY A 114 -5.69 6.20 -13.39
N GLY A 115 -6.09 5.72 -12.20
CA GLY A 115 -7.50 5.48 -11.86
C GLY A 115 -8.04 4.11 -12.27
N ASP A 116 -7.21 3.27 -12.88
CA ASP A 116 -7.66 2.00 -13.46
C ASP A 116 -7.60 0.85 -12.45
N ASN A 117 -6.51 0.74 -11.68
CA ASN A 117 -6.33 -0.35 -10.72
C ASN A 117 -5.37 0.02 -9.60
N VAL A 118 -5.34 -0.80 -8.55
CA VAL A 118 -4.40 -0.69 -7.44
C VAL A 118 -3.31 -1.75 -7.56
N TYR A 119 -2.17 -1.35 -8.13
CA TYR A 119 -0.96 -2.15 -8.21
C TYR A 119 -0.06 -1.93 -6.99
N ASP A 120 0.11 -0.67 -6.59
CA ASP A 120 0.95 -0.31 -5.46
C ASP A 120 0.32 0.80 -4.62
N VAL A 121 0.78 0.92 -3.38
CA VAL A 121 0.37 1.95 -2.41
C VAL A 121 1.59 2.64 -1.80
N TYR A 122 1.43 3.91 -1.44
CA TYR A 122 2.47 4.71 -0.79
C TYR A 122 1.87 5.70 0.22
N SER A 123 2.69 6.19 1.16
CA SER A 123 2.24 7.20 2.14
C SER A 123 1.99 8.54 1.45
N THR A 124 0.90 9.23 1.82
CA THR A 124 0.64 10.60 1.33
C THR A 124 1.47 11.66 2.07
N SER A 125 2.26 11.25 3.06
CA SER A 125 3.13 12.13 3.83
C SER A 125 4.27 12.69 2.99
N ARG A 126 4.41 14.01 2.97
CA ARG A 126 5.54 14.73 2.35
C ARG A 126 6.78 14.82 3.24
N ALA A 127 6.77 14.17 4.40
CA ALA A 127 7.88 14.20 5.33
C ALA A 127 9.03 13.27 4.89
N THR A 128 10.21 13.55 5.43
CA THR A 128 11.44 12.79 5.16
C THR A 128 11.73 11.85 6.33
N ALA A 129 12.12 10.62 6.00
CA ALA A 129 12.56 9.60 6.92
C ALA A 129 13.93 9.94 7.54
N LEU A 130 14.30 9.20 8.58
CA LEU A 130 15.59 9.35 9.26
C LEU A 130 16.80 9.02 8.37
N ASP A 131 16.60 8.23 7.29
CA ASP A 131 17.63 7.90 6.31
C ASP A 131 17.73 8.91 5.15
N GLY A 132 16.87 9.94 5.13
CA GLY A 132 16.84 10.98 4.11
C GLY A 132 15.91 10.72 2.92
N THR A 133 15.30 9.54 2.83
CA THR A 133 14.29 9.22 1.79
C THR A 133 12.93 9.82 2.13
N ARG A 134 12.06 10.04 1.15
CA ARG A 134 10.70 10.55 1.40
C ARG A 134 9.73 9.39 1.63
N TYR A 135 8.73 9.57 2.50
CA TYR A 135 7.78 8.49 2.78
C TYR A 135 6.87 8.13 1.59
N ASP A 136 6.66 9.04 0.65
CA ASP A 136 5.91 8.77 -0.58
C ASP A 136 6.71 8.01 -1.64
N GLU A 137 8.00 7.76 -1.39
CA GLU A 137 8.88 6.91 -2.20
C GLU A 137 9.01 5.49 -1.64
N TRP A 138 8.35 5.20 -0.51
CA TRP A 138 8.44 3.90 0.19
C TRP A 138 7.46 2.86 -0.31
#